data_AF-A0A1W9LAB3-F1
#
_entry.id   AF-A0A1W9LAB3-F1
#
_cell.length_a   1.000
_cell.length_b   1.000
_cell.length_c   1.000
_cell.angle_alpha   90.00
_cell.angle_beta   90.00
_cell.angle_gamma   90.00
#
_symmetry.space_group_name_H-M   'P 1'
#
loop_
_entity.id
_entity.type
_entity.pdbx_description
1 polymer ?
#
loop_
_entity_poly.entity_id
_entity_poly.type
_entity_poly.pdbx_seq_one_letter_code
_entity_poly.pdbx_strand_id
1 'polypeptide(L)'
;MADIVLICPGCNKETRFSEYAAEESTVCPTCGATIKRPATEKSTRLKIRRIEHSEQEARLSGKDAAKPSAQDNATQVAASASTVTQMRSVLGNVHKARTITKGPSVIWAWVGFLLLSGLLVGWQYQFKGDRQLMGYYYWIRNGVGGIFWLMVMITAFEDTMTQGMLCLLLPFYIVYYVFVRLEMYWLRGVFAGVFVGICAEMYFIPNEALLTYAQGNLNV
;
A
#
# COMPACT_ATOMS: atom_id res chain seq x y z
N MET A 1 16.48 6.72 -22.45
CA MET A 1 17.76 6.99 -21.77
C MET A 1 18.50 7.95 -22.68
N ALA A 2 18.78 9.16 -22.23
CA ALA A 2 19.51 10.15 -23.03
C ALA A 2 21.00 10.06 -22.65
N ASP A 3 21.85 9.72 -23.61
CA ASP A 3 23.30 9.75 -23.44
C ASP A 3 23.80 11.15 -23.80
N ILE A 4 24.65 11.71 -22.94
CA ILE A 4 25.30 12.99 -23.20
C ILE A 4 26.64 12.71 -23.87
N VAL A 5 26.86 13.27 -25.06
CA VAL A 5 28.13 13.19 -25.77
C VAL A 5 29.01 14.36 -25.32
N LEU A 6 30.14 14.07 -24.69
CA LEU A 6 31.13 15.05 -24.26
C LEU A 6 32.47 14.78 -24.95
N ILE A 7 33.16 15.84 -25.38
CA ILE A 7 34.51 15.77 -25.94
C ILE A 7 35.51 15.87 -24.79
N CYS A 8 36.41 14.90 -24.67
CA CYS A 8 37.43 14.92 -23.62
C CYS A 8 38.48 16.01 -23.91
N PRO A 9 38.78 16.92 -22.96
CA PRO A 9 39.78 17.97 -23.17
C PRO A 9 41.22 17.43 -23.25
N GLY A 10 41.49 16.22 -22.74
CA GLY A 10 42.82 15.62 -22.76
C GLY A 10 43.19 14.93 -24.07
N CYS A 11 42.25 14.18 -24.68
CA CYS A 11 42.52 13.37 -25.87
C CYS A 11 41.67 13.71 -27.09
N ASN A 12 40.78 14.71 -26.97
CA ASN A 12 39.88 15.18 -28.03
C ASN A 12 38.97 14.11 -28.65
N LYS A 13 38.74 12.99 -27.94
CA LYS A 13 37.79 11.96 -28.36
C LYS A 13 36.41 12.20 -27.75
N GLU A 14 35.39 11.85 -28.52
CA GLU A 14 34.00 11.84 -28.06
C GLU A 14 33.77 10.67 -27.09
N THR A 15 33.09 10.96 -25.99
CA THR A 15 32.77 10.00 -24.94
C THR A 15 31.31 10.16 -24.54
N ARG A 16 30.59 9.03 -24.40
CA ARG A 16 29.17 9.01 -24.05
C ARG A 16 29.02 8.69 -22.58
N PHE A 17 28.32 9.55 -21.84
CA PHE A 17 28.02 9.33 -20.43
C PHE A 17 26.51 9.30 -20.19
N SER A 18 26.09 8.43 -19.27
CA SER A 18 24.72 8.43 -18.78
C SER A 18 24.44 9.72 -18.00
N GLU A 19 23.26 10.29 -18.18
CA GLU A 19 22.79 11.47 -17.45
C GLU A 19 22.86 11.31 -15.92
N TYR A 20 22.77 10.05 -15.42
CA TYR A 20 22.75 9.70 -14.00
C TYR A 20 24.14 9.40 -13.40
N ALA A 21 25.22 9.51 -14.16
CA ALA A 21 26.57 9.37 -13.62
C ALA A 21 26.86 10.50 -12.62
N ALA A 22 27.39 10.16 -11.44
CA ALA A 22 27.76 11.12 -10.41
C ALA A 22 28.79 12.13 -10.95
N GLU A 23 28.60 13.41 -10.65
CA GLU A 23 29.44 14.51 -11.16
C GLU A 23 30.93 14.36 -10.81
N GLU A 24 31.22 13.66 -9.70
CA GLU A 24 32.58 13.51 -9.18
C GLU A 24 33.37 12.37 -9.85
N SER A 25 32.74 11.54 -10.68
CA SER A 25 33.34 10.28 -11.16
C SER A 25 33.44 10.13 -12.68
N THR A 26 33.28 11.19 -13.48
CA THR A 26 33.39 11.08 -14.95
C THR A 26 34.83 11.18 -15.42
N VAL A 27 35.45 10.01 -15.59
CA VAL A 27 36.81 9.86 -16.13
C VAL A 27 36.76 9.42 -17.59
N CYS A 28 37.59 10.00 -18.45
CA CYS A 28 37.70 9.58 -19.85
C CYS A 28 38.23 8.14 -19.95
N PRO A 29 37.53 7.21 -20.63
CA PRO A 29 37.99 5.83 -20.77
C PRO A 29 39.25 5.68 -21.61
N THR A 30 39.60 6.67 -22.45
CA THR A 30 40.79 6.59 -23.30
C THR A 30 42.06 7.09 -22.61
N CYS A 31 42.00 8.22 -21.92
CA CYS A 31 43.20 8.88 -21.37
C CYS A 31 43.21 9.05 -19.85
N GLY A 32 42.15 8.66 -19.15
CA GLY A 32 42.08 8.78 -17.69
C GLY A 32 41.89 10.21 -17.17
N ALA A 33 41.74 11.21 -18.05
CA ALA A 33 41.51 12.59 -17.62
C ALA A 33 40.09 12.78 -17.06
N THR A 34 39.96 13.52 -15.97
CA THR A 34 38.67 13.90 -15.38
C THR A 34 37.96 14.91 -16.27
N ILE A 35 36.72 14.62 -16.68
CA ILE A 35 35.89 15.49 -17.52
C ILE A 35 34.94 16.25 -16.59
N LYS A 36 35.06 17.60 -16.55
CA LYS A 36 34.10 18.45 -15.84
C LYS A 36 32.82 18.55 -16.66
N ARG A 37 31.69 18.12 -16.09
CA ARG A 37 30.38 18.30 -16.71
C ARG A 37 30.07 19.81 -16.77
N PRO A 38 29.61 20.36 -17.90
CA PRO A 38 29.14 21.75 -17.93
C PRO A 38 28.02 21.88 -16.91
N ALA A 39 28.08 22.93 -16.08
CA ALA A 39 27.08 23.21 -15.07
C ALA A 39 25.72 23.21 -15.76
N THR A 40 24.96 22.13 -15.55
CA THR A 40 23.65 22.00 -16.17
C THR A 40 22.81 22.99 -15.38
N GLU A 41 22.47 24.13 -16.00
CA GLU A 41 21.49 25.06 -15.43
C GLU A 41 20.34 24.20 -14.94
N LYS A 42 20.12 24.19 -13.62
CA LYS A 42 19.16 23.31 -12.95
C LYS A 42 17.85 23.44 -13.68
N SER A 43 17.57 22.52 -14.60
CA SER A 43 16.39 22.60 -15.45
C SER A 43 15.24 22.67 -14.47
N THR A 44 14.52 23.78 -14.52
CA THR A 44 13.35 24.06 -13.71
C THR A 44 12.56 22.78 -13.57
N ARG A 45 12.53 22.26 -12.33
CA ARG A 45 11.86 21.02 -11.92
C ARG A 45 10.66 20.83 -12.83
N LEU A 46 10.71 19.85 -13.73
CA LEU A 46 9.58 19.50 -14.58
C LEU A 46 8.41 19.31 -13.62
N LYS A 47 7.52 20.31 -13.55
CA LYS A 47 6.21 20.15 -12.95
C LYS A 47 5.57 19.11 -13.84
N ILE A 48 5.66 17.85 -13.43
CA ILE A 48 4.85 16.77 -13.97
C ILE A 48 3.44 17.24 -13.73
N ARG A 49 2.87 17.92 -14.74
CA ARG A 49 1.47 18.29 -14.78
C ARG A 49 0.79 16.95 -14.83
N ARG A 50 0.30 16.51 -13.68
CA ARG A 50 -0.55 15.33 -13.54
C ARG A 50 -1.61 15.49 -14.63
N ILE A 51 -1.54 14.64 -15.65
CA ILE A 51 -2.58 14.58 -16.66
C ILE A 51 -3.77 14.04 -15.87
N GLU A 52 -4.65 14.94 -15.46
CA GLU A 52 -5.97 14.58 -14.97
C GLU A 52 -6.66 13.88 -16.13
N HIS A 53 -6.63 12.55 -16.12
CA HIS A 53 -7.60 11.73 -16.83
C HIS A 53 -8.95 11.96 -16.13
N SER A 54 -9.53 13.14 -16.31
CA SER A 54 -10.93 13.40 -15.98
C SER A 54 -11.69 13.58 -17.30
N GLU A 55 -12.66 12.69 -17.51
CA GLU A 55 -13.92 13.00 -18.20
C GLU A 55 -13.96 13.10 -19.74
N GLN A 56 -13.14 12.34 -20.48
CA GLN A 56 -13.35 12.17 -21.93
C GLN A 56 -13.83 10.79 -22.41
N GLU A 57 -14.09 9.84 -21.50
CA GLU A 57 -14.68 8.54 -21.89
C GLU A 57 -16.23 8.53 -21.93
N ALA A 58 -16.90 9.64 -21.65
CA ALA A 58 -18.38 9.69 -21.62
C ALA A 58 -19.05 10.24 -22.91
N ARG A 59 -18.35 10.38 -24.04
CA ARG A 59 -18.93 10.94 -25.29
C ARG A 59 -18.64 10.16 -26.58
N LEU A 60 -18.58 8.83 -26.50
CA LEU A 60 -18.70 7.97 -27.69
C LEU A 60 -20.04 7.23 -27.68
N SER A 61 -21.13 7.99 -27.58
CA SER A 61 -22.44 7.54 -28.04
C SER A 61 -22.61 8.03 -29.46
N GLY A 62 -22.41 7.11 -30.41
CA GLY A 62 -22.55 7.39 -31.83
C GLY A 62 -23.96 7.82 -32.21
N LYS A 63 -24.02 8.75 -33.15
CA LYS A 63 -24.95 8.71 -34.27
C LYS A 63 -24.35 9.50 -35.43
N ASP A 64 -24.47 8.89 -36.60
CA ASP A 64 -24.27 9.44 -37.94
C ASP A 64 -22.82 9.47 -38.48
N ALA A 65 -22.47 8.47 -39.28
CA ALA A 65 -22.27 8.64 -40.73
C ALA A 65 -21.78 7.35 -41.42
N ALA A 66 -22.19 7.22 -42.68
CA ALA A 66 -22.08 6.09 -43.59
C ALA A 66 -20.64 5.60 -43.94
N LYS A 67 -20.52 4.26 -44.07
CA LYS A 67 -19.78 3.41 -45.05
C LYS A 67 -18.97 4.11 -46.18
N PRO A 68 -18.02 3.40 -46.86
CA PRO A 68 -16.92 2.51 -46.43
C PRO A 68 -15.61 2.72 -47.26
N SER A 69 -14.43 2.27 -46.80
CA SER A 69 -13.35 1.87 -47.71
C SER A 69 -12.31 0.95 -47.07
N ALA A 70 -11.69 0.14 -47.92
CA ALA A 70 -10.83 -1.00 -47.62
C ALA A 70 -9.49 -0.62 -47.00
N GLN A 71 -9.17 -1.21 -45.84
CA GLN A 71 -7.79 -1.40 -45.38
C GLN A 71 -7.72 -2.44 -44.24
N ASP A 72 -8.09 -3.68 -44.57
CA ASP A 72 -7.70 -4.85 -43.81
C ASP A 72 -6.19 -5.05 -43.99
N ASN A 73 -5.40 -4.86 -42.92
CA ASN A 73 -4.09 -5.48 -42.63
C ASN A 73 -3.24 -4.71 -41.59
N ALA A 74 -3.67 -3.55 -41.08
CA ALA A 74 -2.92 -2.79 -40.07
C ALA A 74 -3.35 -3.07 -38.60
N THR A 75 -4.42 -3.86 -38.40
CA THR A 75 -5.11 -3.95 -37.10
C THR A 75 -4.59 -5.06 -36.17
N GLN A 76 -3.70 -5.94 -36.63
CA GLN A 76 -3.18 -7.05 -35.79
C GLN A 76 -1.93 -6.70 -34.96
N VAL A 77 -1.20 -5.63 -35.27
CA VAL A 77 0.02 -5.26 -34.51
C VAL A 77 -0.29 -4.34 -33.32
N ALA A 78 -1.43 -3.64 -33.32
CA ALA A 78 -1.85 -2.78 -32.22
C ALA A 78 -2.40 -3.56 -31.00
N ALA A 79 -2.92 -4.78 -31.21
CA ALA A 79 -3.45 -5.63 -30.14
C ALA A 79 -2.36 -6.27 -29.27
N SER A 80 -1.13 -6.42 -29.79
CA SER A 80 0.00 -7.00 -29.04
C SER A 80 0.79 -5.97 -28.22
N ALA A 81 0.66 -4.68 -28.54
CA ALA A 81 1.33 -3.60 -27.84
C ALA A 81 0.62 -3.20 -26.53
N SER A 82 -0.70 -3.43 -26.43
CA SER A 82 -1.49 -3.08 -25.24
C SER A 82 -1.27 -4.05 -24.06
N THR A 83 -0.90 -5.31 -24.32
CA THR A 83 -0.64 -6.31 -23.28
C THR A 83 0.65 -6.02 -22.51
N VAL A 84 1.66 -5.45 -23.16
CA VAL A 84 2.98 -5.18 -22.54
C VAL A 84 2.93 -3.95 -21.63
N THR A 85 2.10 -2.95 -21.93
CA THR A 85 1.92 -1.77 -21.08
C THR A 85 1.19 -2.08 -19.77
N GLN A 86 0.33 -3.11 -19.76
CA GLN A 86 -0.44 -3.49 -18.58
C GLN A 86 0.41 -4.15 -17.48
N MET A 87 1.48 -4.89 -17.85
CA MET A 87 2.37 -5.50 -16.85
C MET A 87 3.28 -4.48 -16.14
N ARG A 88 3.64 -3.37 -16.78
CA ARG A 88 4.48 -2.32 -16.15
C ARG A 88 3.74 -1.48 -15.12
N SER A 89 2.40 -1.34 -15.21
CA SER A 89 1.63 -0.55 -14.24
C SER A 89 1.50 -1.24 -12.87
N VAL A 90 1.62 -2.58 -12.82
CA VAL A 90 1.55 -3.36 -11.58
C VAL A 90 2.78 -3.11 -10.69
N LEU A 91 3.96 -2.96 -11.28
CA LEU A 91 5.20 -2.66 -10.53
C LEU A 91 5.29 -1.18 -10.09
N GLY A 92 4.69 -0.25 -10.85
CA GLY A 92 4.70 1.18 -10.55
C GLY A 92 3.94 1.55 -9.27
N ASN A 93 2.92 0.77 -8.90
CA ASN A 93 2.12 1.02 -7.70
C ASN A 93 2.82 0.57 -6.40
N VAL A 94 3.88 -0.24 -6.47
CA VAL A 94 4.59 -0.71 -5.27
C VAL A 94 5.34 0.45 -4.58
N HIS A 95 5.70 1.49 -5.35
CA HIS A 95 6.45 2.65 -4.88
C HIS A 95 5.63 3.95 -4.88
N LYS A 96 4.29 3.87 -4.94
CA LYS A 96 3.44 5.06 -4.80
C LYS A 96 3.79 5.72 -3.46
N ALA A 97 4.57 6.79 -3.55
CA ALA A 97 5.15 7.46 -2.40
C ALA A 97 4.03 7.83 -1.46
N ARG A 98 4.03 7.21 -0.28
CA ARG A 98 3.04 7.35 0.77
C ARG A 98 2.78 8.83 0.98
N THR A 99 1.66 9.33 0.47
CA THR A 99 1.33 10.74 0.63
C THR A 99 0.93 10.89 2.09
N ILE A 100 1.82 11.49 2.88
CA ILE A 100 1.57 11.76 4.30
C ILE A 100 0.27 12.55 4.38
N THR A 101 -0.81 11.88 4.78
CA THR A 101 -2.12 12.48 5.00
C THR A 101 -1.97 13.42 6.20
N LYS A 102 -1.83 14.72 5.89
CA LYS A 102 -1.80 15.80 6.89
C LYS A 102 -3.21 16.00 7.44
N GLY A 103 -3.61 15.19 8.41
CA GLY A 103 -4.87 15.34 9.11
C GLY A 103 -4.70 15.09 10.62
N PRO A 104 -5.67 15.52 11.45
CA PRO A 104 -5.71 15.30 12.91
C PRO A 104 -5.96 13.82 13.30
N SER A 105 -5.54 12.88 12.44
CA SER A 105 -5.90 11.47 12.46
C SER A 105 -5.29 10.68 13.63
N VAL A 106 -4.17 11.16 14.20
CA VAL A 106 -3.46 10.49 15.28
C VAL A 106 -4.23 10.58 16.60
N ILE A 107 -4.84 11.72 16.91
CA ILE A 107 -5.61 11.90 18.15
C ILE A 107 -6.80 10.95 18.17
N TRP A 108 -7.50 10.83 17.04
CA TRP A 108 -8.63 9.89 16.90
C TRP A 108 -8.22 8.42 17.04
N ALA A 109 -7.01 8.06 16.61
CA ALA A 109 -6.46 6.73 16.85
C ALA A 109 -6.28 6.45 18.34
N TRP A 110 -5.71 7.40 19.08
CA TRP A 110 -5.53 7.27 20.53
C TRP A 110 -6.85 7.24 21.28
N VAL A 111 -7.80 8.09 20.91
CA VAL A 111 -9.14 8.08 21.52
C VAL A 111 -9.83 6.75 21.27
N GLY A 112 -9.83 6.25 20.03
CA GLY A 112 -10.40 4.95 19.69
C GLY A 112 -9.70 3.79 20.41
N PHE A 113 -8.38 3.84 20.51
CA PHE A 113 -7.57 2.87 21.25
C PHE A 113 -7.96 2.83 22.74
N LEU A 114 -7.86 3.96 23.44
CA LEU A 114 -8.11 4.06 24.87
C LEU A 114 -9.55 3.70 25.23
N LEU A 115 -10.52 4.15 24.43
CA LEU A 115 -11.92 3.87 24.65
C LEU A 115 -12.21 2.38 24.49
N LEU A 116 -11.72 1.75 23.42
CA LEU A 116 -12.02 0.35 23.17
C LEU A 116 -11.22 -0.59 24.07
N SER A 117 -9.93 -0.34 24.28
CA SER A 117 -9.12 -1.15 25.21
C SER A 117 -9.63 -1.00 26.64
N GLY A 118 -9.96 0.22 27.07
CA GLY A 118 -10.49 0.49 28.41
C GLY A 118 -11.83 -0.19 28.63
N LEU A 119 -12.72 -0.15 27.64
CA LEU A 119 -14.02 -0.82 27.72
C LEU A 119 -13.86 -2.34 27.76
N LEU A 120 -13.05 -2.94 26.88
CA LEU A 120 -12.85 -4.40 26.84
C LEU A 120 -12.15 -4.91 28.12
N VAL A 121 -11.09 -4.25 28.56
CA VAL A 121 -10.34 -4.66 29.76
C VAL A 121 -11.16 -4.39 31.03
N GLY A 122 -11.88 -3.25 31.10
CA GLY A 122 -12.79 -2.94 32.20
C GLY A 122 -13.93 -3.97 32.30
N TRP A 123 -14.45 -4.41 31.15
CA TRP A 123 -15.42 -5.50 31.09
C TRP A 123 -14.82 -6.80 31.63
N GLN A 124 -13.65 -7.23 31.15
CA GLN A 124 -12.97 -8.44 31.66
C GLN A 124 -12.79 -8.40 33.18
N TYR A 125 -12.44 -7.23 33.73
CA TYR A 125 -12.28 -7.05 35.17
C TYR A 125 -13.61 -7.20 35.92
N GLN A 126 -14.67 -6.55 35.45
CA GLN A 126 -15.96 -6.51 36.13
C GLN A 126 -16.67 -7.87 36.13
N PHE A 127 -16.56 -8.64 35.05
CA PHE A 127 -17.28 -9.90 34.90
C PHE A 127 -16.48 -11.12 35.36
N LYS A 128 -15.32 -10.89 35.98
CA LYS A 128 -14.51 -11.94 36.59
C LYS A 128 -15.28 -12.60 37.75
N GLY A 129 -15.83 -13.79 37.50
CA GLY A 129 -16.45 -14.64 38.51
C GLY A 129 -17.94 -14.98 38.30
N ASP A 130 -18.63 -14.29 37.38
CA ASP A 130 -20.01 -14.61 37.04
C ASP A 130 -20.09 -15.39 35.72
N ARG A 131 -20.49 -16.67 35.83
CA ARG A 131 -20.56 -17.61 34.71
C ARG A 131 -21.62 -17.24 33.68
N GLN A 132 -22.72 -16.60 34.08
CA GLN A 132 -23.77 -16.21 33.14
C GLN A 132 -23.34 -15.00 32.30
N LEU A 133 -22.69 -14.02 32.94
CA LEU A 133 -22.24 -12.81 32.27
C LEU A 133 -21.03 -13.06 31.35
N MET A 134 -20.21 -14.07 31.64
CA MET A 134 -19.14 -14.50 30.73
C MET A 134 -19.64 -14.96 29.37
N GLY A 135 -20.81 -15.61 29.30
CA GLY A 135 -21.41 -16.00 28.02
C GLY A 135 -21.69 -14.79 27.11
N TYR A 136 -22.25 -13.73 27.68
CA TYR A 136 -22.48 -12.47 26.97
C TYR A 136 -21.17 -11.80 26.55
N TYR A 137 -20.17 -11.82 27.44
CA TYR A 137 -18.85 -11.29 27.13
C TYR A 137 -18.23 -11.98 25.91
N TYR A 138 -18.28 -13.32 25.82
CA TYR A 138 -17.73 -14.04 24.67
C TYR A 138 -18.43 -13.70 23.36
N TRP A 139 -19.76 -13.57 23.40
CA TRP A 139 -20.54 -13.19 22.23
C TRP A 139 -20.16 -11.78 21.75
N ILE A 140 -20.08 -10.82 22.67
CA ILE A 140 -19.70 -9.43 22.36
C ILE A 140 -18.25 -9.37 21.87
N ARG A 141 -17.31 -10.03 22.55
CA ARG A 141 -15.90 -10.10 22.15
C ARG A 141 -15.76 -10.61 20.73
N ASN A 142 -16.36 -11.77 20.43
CA ASN A 142 -16.27 -12.38 19.11
C ASN A 142 -16.97 -11.52 18.05
N GLY A 143 -18.10 -10.87 18.40
CA GLY A 143 -18.79 -9.92 17.53
C GLY A 143 -17.93 -8.70 17.20
N VAL A 144 -17.38 -8.04 18.22
CA VAL A 144 -16.50 -6.87 18.06
C VAL A 144 -15.25 -7.25 17.28
N GLY A 145 -14.58 -8.36 17.62
CA GLY A 145 -13.43 -8.87 16.89
C GLY A 145 -13.75 -9.19 15.42
N GLY A 146 -14.88 -9.86 15.17
CA GLY A 146 -15.33 -10.19 13.82
C GLY A 146 -15.69 -8.98 12.97
N ILE A 147 -16.36 -7.98 13.55
CA ILE A 147 -16.68 -6.71 12.88
C ILE A 147 -15.41 -5.97 12.49
N PHE A 148 -14.43 -5.84 13.40
CA PHE A 148 -13.18 -5.15 13.10
C PHE A 148 -12.32 -5.92 12.10
N TRP A 149 -12.29 -7.25 12.21
CA TRP A 149 -11.65 -8.10 11.22
C TRP A 149 -12.26 -7.88 9.82
N LEU A 150 -13.59 -7.86 9.71
CA LEU A 150 -14.30 -7.60 8.46
C LEU A 150 -14.02 -6.20 7.91
N MET A 151 -14.02 -5.15 8.77
CA MET A 151 -13.67 -3.79 8.33
C MET A 151 -12.24 -3.71 7.79
N VAL A 152 -11.28 -4.35 8.46
CA VAL A 152 -9.90 -4.42 7.96
C VAL A 152 -9.82 -5.19 6.63
N MET A 153 -10.62 -6.24 6.46
CA MET A 153 -10.68 -6.99 5.21
C MET A 153 -11.25 -6.17 4.06
N ILE A 154 -12.38 -5.48 4.27
CA ILE A 154 -13.00 -4.61 3.26
C ILE A 154 -12.00 -3.55 2.81
N THR A 155 -11.34 -2.89 3.76
CA THR A 155 -10.35 -1.85 3.47
C THR A 155 -9.11 -2.40 2.75
N ALA A 156 -8.67 -3.63 3.07
CA ALA A 156 -7.61 -4.31 2.33
C ALA A 156 -7.98 -4.61 0.87
N PHE A 157 -9.23 -4.99 0.60
CA PHE A 157 -9.72 -5.20 -0.76
C PHE A 157 -9.90 -3.89 -1.54
N GLU A 158 -10.28 -2.80 -0.87
CA GLU A 158 -10.35 -1.46 -1.46
C GLU A 158 -8.96 -0.95 -1.87
N ASP A 159 -7.92 -1.24 -1.08
CA ASP A 159 -6.54 -0.89 -1.42
C ASP A 159 -6.05 -1.68 -2.64
N THR A 160 -6.01 -3.01 -2.53
CA THR A 160 -5.64 -3.91 -3.65
C THR A 160 -6.20 -5.32 -3.45
N MET A 161 -6.66 -5.95 -4.54
CA MET A 161 -7.14 -7.34 -4.55
C MET A 161 -6.13 -8.33 -3.95
N THR A 162 -4.83 -8.15 -4.22
CA THR A 162 -3.77 -9.01 -3.68
C THR A 162 -3.61 -8.88 -2.18
N GLN A 163 -3.72 -7.66 -1.61
CA GLN A 163 -3.66 -7.47 -0.16
C GLN A 163 -4.88 -8.05 0.55
N GLY A 164 -6.08 -7.86 0.00
CA GLY A 164 -7.30 -8.50 0.50
C GLY A 164 -7.19 -10.03 0.53
N MET A 165 -6.69 -10.64 -0.56
CA MET A 165 -6.45 -12.08 -0.61
C MET A 165 -5.37 -12.56 0.37
N LEU A 166 -4.29 -11.79 0.54
CA LEU A 166 -3.25 -12.09 1.55
C LEU A 166 -3.83 -12.02 2.98
N CYS A 167 -4.64 -11.02 3.30
CA CYS A 167 -5.31 -10.93 4.59
C CYS A 167 -6.31 -12.08 4.82
N LEU A 168 -6.96 -12.59 3.76
CA LEU A 168 -7.87 -13.74 3.83
C LEU A 168 -7.11 -15.05 4.11
N LEU A 169 -6.03 -15.29 3.37
CA LEU A 169 -5.29 -16.56 3.40
C LEU A 169 -4.32 -16.66 4.57
N LEU A 170 -3.71 -15.54 4.96
CA LEU A 170 -2.72 -15.46 6.03
C LEU A 170 -3.26 -14.57 7.15
N PRO A 171 -3.90 -15.11 8.20
CA PRO A 171 -4.50 -14.31 9.27
C PRO A 171 -3.47 -13.43 9.99
N PHE A 172 -2.21 -13.86 10.08
CA PHE A 172 -1.12 -13.06 10.64
C PHE A 172 -0.72 -11.86 9.78
N TYR A 173 -1.01 -11.90 8.47
CA TYR A 173 -0.74 -10.79 7.56
C TYR A 173 -1.60 -9.56 7.89
N ILE A 174 -2.76 -9.75 8.53
CA ILE A 174 -3.65 -8.66 8.95
C ILE A 174 -2.93 -7.70 9.91
N VAL A 175 -2.15 -8.24 10.86
CA VAL A 175 -1.40 -7.42 11.81
C VAL A 175 -0.39 -6.52 11.06
N TYR A 176 0.36 -7.12 10.13
CA TYR A 176 1.28 -6.37 9.28
C TYR A 176 0.55 -5.32 8.44
N TYR A 177 -0.57 -5.68 7.81
CA TYR A 177 -1.37 -4.79 6.98
C TYR A 177 -1.86 -3.58 7.77
N VAL A 178 -2.45 -3.78 8.96
CA VAL A 178 -2.96 -2.70 9.81
C VAL A 178 -1.83 -1.74 10.24
N PHE A 179 -0.72 -2.25 10.78
CA PHE A 179 0.32 -1.37 11.30
C PHE A 179 1.18 -0.74 10.21
N VAL A 180 1.51 -1.48 9.15
CA VAL A 180 2.47 -1.04 8.14
C VAL A 180 1.80 -0.40 6.93
N ARG A 181 0.69 -0.94 6.43
CA ARG A 181 0.07 -0.50 5.16
C ARG A 181 -1.07 0.47 5.34
N LEU A 182 -2.05 0.15 6.19
CA LEU A 182 -3.30 0.88 6.35
C LEU A 182 -3.06 2.37 6.65
N GLU A 183 -3.65 3.29 5.91
CA GLU A 183 -3.45 4.75 6.14
C GLU A 183 -4.45 5.34 7.16
N MET A 184 -5.54 4.61 7.45
CA MET A 184 -6.57 5.02 8.40
C MET A 184 -6.11 4.82 9.85
N TYR A 185 -5.58 5.88 10.46
CA TYR A 185 -5.07 5.86 11.83
C TYR A 185 -6.13 5.45 12.87
N TRP A 186 -7.38 5.89 12.74
CA TRP A 186 -8.44 5.52 13.69
C TRP A 186 -8.66 3.99 13.72
N LEU A 187 -8.67 3.35 12.55
CA LEU A 187 -8.84 1.91 12.42
C LEU A 187 -7.64 1.15 12.99
N ARG A 188 -6.41 1.71 12.89
CA ARG A 188 -5.22 1.17 13.58
C ARG A 188 -5.36 1.21 15.10
N GLY A 189 -5.78 2.36 15.64
CA GLY A 189 -5.93 2.54 17.09
C GLY A 189 -6.98 1.59 17.65
N VAL A 190 -8.10 1.47 16.95
CA VAL A 190 -9.17 0.55 17.30
C VAL A 190 -8.71 -0.92 17.22
N PHE A 191 -8.05 -1.33 16.14
CA PHE A 191 -7.49 -2.69 16.02
C PHE A 191 -6.49 -2.99 17.13
N ALA A 192 -5.60 -2.05 17.46
CA ALA A 192 -4.67 -2.19 18.58
C ALA A 192 -5.41 -2.33 19.92
N GLY A 193 -6.55 -1.65 20.10
CA GLY A 193 -7.37 -1.76 21.30
C GLY A 193 -8.01 -3.14 21.45
N VAL A 194 -8.54 -3.71 20.37
CA VAL A 194 -9.03 -5.10 20.34
C VAL A 194 -7.89 -6.08 20.63
N PHE A 195 -6.74 -5.90 19.99
CA PHE A 195 -5.58 -6.76 20.19
C PHE A 195 -5.10 -6.77 21.64
N VAL A 196 -4.99 -5.60 22.27
CA VAL A 196 -4.67 -5.49 23.71
C VAL A 196 -5.75 -6.14 24.57
N GLY A 197 -7.03 -5.98 24.23
CA GLY A 197 -8.13 -6.66 24.90
C GLY A 197 -7.96 -8.18 24.89
N ILE A 198 -7.68 -8.77 23.72
CA ILE A 198 -7.44 -10.21 23.59
C ILE A 198 -6.20 -10.63 24.40
N CYS A 199 -5.12 -9.86 24.36
CA CYS A 199 -3.93 -10.16 25.15
C CYS A 199 -4.19 -10.10 26.67
N ALA A 200 -5.02 -9.16 27.12
CA ALA A 200 -5.39 -9.01 28.52
C ALA A 200 -6.21 -10.21 29.04
N GLU A 201 -6.94 -10.93 28.18
CA GLU A 201 -7.65 -12.16 28.57
C GLU A 201 -6.70 -13.23 29.10
N MET A 202 -5.50 -13.34 28.51
CA MET A 202 -4.50 -14.30 28.98
C MET A 202 -4.09 -14.05 30.43
N TYR A 203 -4.21 -12.80 30.91
CA TYR A 203 -3.89 -12.42 32.28
C TYR A 203 -5.10 -12.54 33.21
N PHE A 204 -6.27 -12.01 32.81
CA PHE A 204 -7.43 -11.95 33.69
C PHE A 204 -8.24 -13.25 33.76
N ILE A 205 -8.27 -14.03 32.66
CA ILE A 205 -9.12 -15.21 32.50
C ILE A 205 -8.31 -16.35 31.82
N PRO A 206 -7.20 -16.81 32.40
CA PRO A 206 -6.26 -17.71 31.73
C PRO A 206 -6.88 -19.03 31.27
N ASN A 207 -7.84 -19.57 32.03
CA ASN A 207 -8.47 -20.86 31.73
C ASN A 207 -9.50 -20.79 30.60
N GLU A 208 -10.02 -19.59 30.30
CA GLU A 208 -11.07 -19.39 29.29
C GLU A 208 -10.64 -18.40 28.20
N ALA A 209 -9.34 -18.03 28.17
CA ALA A 209 -8.78 -17.18 27.14
C ALA A 209 -8.94 -17.84 25.77
N LEU A 210 -9.21 -17.04 24.74
CA LEU A 210 -9.42 -17.53 23.38
C LEU A 210 -8.27 -18.46 22.92
N LEU A 211 -7.04 -18.11 23.27
CA LEU A 211 -5.84 -18.85 22.89
C LEU A 211 -5.77 -20.22 23.58
N THR A 212 -6.04 -20.28 24.89
CA THR A 212 -6.00 -21.53 25.66
C THR A 212 -7.17 -22.43 25.30
N TYR A 213 -8.35 -21.87 25.01
CA TYR A 213 -9.50 -22.61 24.49
C TYR A 213 -9.20 -23.24 23.11
N ALA A 214 -8.61 -22.47 22.18
CA ALA A 214 -8.22 -22.97 20.87
C ALA A 214 -7.16 -24.07 20.97
N GLN A 215 -6.16 -23.90 21.85
CA GLN A 215 -5.13 -24.91 22.09
C GLN A 215 -5.69 -26.19 22.72
N GLY A 216 -6.63 -26.07 23.66
CA GLY A 216 -7.28 -27.21 24.30
C GLY A 216 -8.03 -28.10 23.29
N ASN A 217 -8.66 -27.49 22.29
CA ASN A 217 -9.38 -28.23 21.23
C ASN A 217 -8.45 -28.87 20.18
N LEU A 218 -7.19 -28.44 20.06
CA LEU A 218 -6.22 -29.01 19.11
C LEU A 218 -5.49 -30.24 19.65
N ASN A 219 -5.50 -30.44 20.97
CA ASN A 219 -4.87 -31.58 21.63
C ASN A 219 -5.79 -32.79 21.79
N VAL A 220 -6.97 -32.78 21.16
CA VAL A 220 -7.94 -33.88 21.10
C VAL A 220 -7.95 -34.46 19.69
#